data_AF-A0A163EIP5-F1
#
_entry.id   AF-A0A163EIP5-F1
#
_cell.length_a   1.000
_cell.length_b   1.000
_cell.length_c   1.000
_cell.angle_alpha   90.00
_cell.angle_beta   90.00
_cell.angle_gamma   90.00
#
_symmetry.space_group_name_H-M   'P 1'
#
loop_
_entity.id
_entity.type
_entity.pdbx_description
1 polymer ?
#
loop_
_entity_poly.entity_id
_entity_poly.type
_entity_poly.pdbx_seq_one_letter_code
_entity_poly.pdbx_strand_id
1 'polypeptide(L)' 'MVLYLIVITLALIGGIATLLVGFSQENRKSNPAYESKTKANITKLIVIYVLALIAFIVIWSLFD' A
#
# COMPACT_ATOMS: atom_id res chain seq x y z
N MET A 1 0.10 24.68 2.05
CA MET A 1 -1.09 24.21 2.82
C MET A 1 -2.19 23.68 1.90
N VAL A 2 -2.74 24.48 0.97
CA VAL A 2 -3.79 24.03 0.03
C VAL A 2 -3.40 22.78 -0.79
N LEU A 3 -2.17 22.74 -1.32
CA LEU A 3 -1.67 21.57 -2.07
C LEU A 3 -1.67 20.28 -1.22
N TYR A 4 -1.23 20.37 0.05
CA TYR A 4 -1.23 19.22 0.96
C TYR A 4 -2.65 18.70 1.20
N LEU A 5 -3.63 19.59 1.37
CA LEU A 5 -5.04 19.21 1.52
C LEU A 5 -5.56 18.47 0.27
N ILE A 6 -5.21 18.94 -0.93
CA ILE A 6 -5.59 18.29 -2.19
C ILE A 6 -4.99 16.87 -2.27
N VAL A 7 -3.68 16.75 -2.02
CA VAL A 7 -2.98 15.46 -2.09
C VAL A 7 -3.55 14.47 -1.07
N ILE A 8 -3.75 14.90 0.18
CA ILE A 8 -4.33 14.04 1.23
C ILE A 8 -5.75 13.61 0.85
N THR A 9 -6.58 14.53 0.34
CA THR A 9 -7.96 14.21 -0.05
C THR A 9 -7.99 13.20 -1.19
N LEU A 10 -7.16 13.38 -2.22
CA LEU A 10 -7.04 12.43 -3.33
C LEU A 10 -6.55 11.06 -2.85
N ALA A 11 -5.57 11.03 -1.96
CA ALA A 11 -5.06 9.79 -1.38
C ALA A 11 -6.14 9.05 -0.58
N LEU A 12 -6.96 9.77 0.21
CA LEU A 12 -8.06 9.18 0.96
C LEU A 12 -9.14 8.60 0.03
N ILE A 13 -9.56 9.36 -1.00
CA ILE A 13 -10.54 8.90 -1.99
C ILE A 13 -10.02 7.65 -2.70
N GLY A 14 -8.78 7.67 -3.17
CA GLY A 14 -8.14 6.53 -3.84
C GLY A 14 -8.02 5.30 -2.94
N GLY A 15 -7.67 5.52 -1.66
CA GLY A 15 -7.61 4.45 -0.65
C GLY A 15 -8.97 3.81 -0.41
N ILE A 16 -10.02 4.63 -0.19
CA ILE A 16 -11.39 4.14 0.01
C ILE A 16 -11.86 3.37 -1.22
N ALA A 17 -11.66 3.90 -2.43
CA ALA A 17 -12.05 3.22 -3.68
C ALA A 17 -11.34 1.86 -3.83
N THR A 18 -10.06 1.79 -3.47
CA THR A 18 -9.27 0.55 -3.51
C THR A 18 -9.82 -0.48 -2.53
N LEU A 19 -10.18 -0.08 -1.31
CA LEU A 19 -10.80 -0.96 -0.32
C LEU A 19 -12.17 -1.46 -0.78
N LEU A 20 -13.01 -0.58 -1.34
CA LEU A 20 -14.33 -0.96 -1.85
C LEU A 20 -14.23 -2.00 -2.99
N VAL A 21 -13.29 -1.83 -3.91
CA VAL A 21 -13.04 -2.81 -4.98
C VAL A 21 -12.47 -4.11 -4.41
N GLY A 22 -11.49 -4.02 -3.51
CA GLY A 22 -10.86 -5.18 -2.87
C GLY A 22 -11.81 -6.03 -2.02
N PHE A 23 -12.83 -5.43 -1.43
CA PHE A 23 -13.86 -6.15 -0.66
C PHE A 23 -15.14 -6.46 -1.45
N SER A 24 -15.19 -6.10 -2.74
CA SER A 24 -16.34 -6.39 -3.59
C SER A 24 -16.58 -7.90 -3.73
N GLN A 25 -17.83 -8.29 -3.96
CA GLN A 25 -18.20 -9.70 -4.16
C GLN A 25 -17.48 -10.33 -5.37
N GLU A 26 -17.16 -9.52 -6.38
CA GLU A 26 -16.40 -9.99 -7.55
C GLU A 26 -14.97 -10.38 -7.18
N ASN A 27 -14.32 -9.60 -6.29
CA ASN A 27 -12.99 -9.93 -5.78
C ASN A 27 -13.01 -11.18 -4.88
N ARG A 28 -14.15 -11.52 -4.27
CA ARG A 28 -14.32 -12.74 -3.45
C ARG A 28 -14.52 -14.02 -4.27
N LYS A 29 -14.84 -13.90 -5.57
CA LYS A 29 -14.84 -15.04 -6.51
C LYS A 29 -13.42 -15.42 -6.95
N SER A 30 -12.40 -14.74 -6.41
CA SER A 30 -11.00 -14.95 -6.73
C SER A 30 -10.55 -16.38 -6.43
N ASN A 31 -9.49 -16.78 -7.13
CA ASN A 31 -8.91 -18.11 -7.07
C ASN A 31 -8.48 -18.45 -5.62
N PRO A 32 -9.02 -19.52 -5.00
CA PRO A 32 -8.64 -19.94 -3.65
C PRO A 32 -7.13 -20.21 -3.50
N ALA A 33 -6.48 -20.66 -4.58
CA ALA A 33 -5.03 -20.86 -4.60
C ALA A 33 -4.26 -19.53 -4.51
N TYR A 34 -4.82 -18.43 -5.02
CA TYR A 34 -4.25 -17.09 -4.88
C TYR A 34 -4.44 -16.57 -3.45
N GLU A 35 -5.63 -16.72 -2.87
CA GLU A 35 -5.91 -16.30 -1.49
C GLU A 35 -5.01 -17.00 -0.46
N SER A 36 -4.68 -18.28 -0.70
CA SER A 36 -3.76 -19.03 0.16
C SER A 36 -2.37 -18.39 0.28
N LYS A 37 -1.94 -17.62 -0.74
CA LYS A 37 -0.65 -16.92 -0.77
C LYS A 37 -0.73 -15.46 -0.35
N THR A 38 -1.92 -14.93 -0.09
CA THR A 38 -2.13 -13.52 0.29
C THR A 38 -1.28 -13.13 1.50
N LYS A 39 -1.22 -13.97 2.54
CA LYS A 39 -0.39 -13.69 3.72
C LYS A 39 1.09 -13.58 3.38
N ALA A 40 1.63 -14.52 2.61
CA ALA A 40 3.04 -14.49 2.18
C ALA A 40 3.35 -13.28 1.29
N ASN A 41 2.44 -12.93 0.39
CA ASN A 41 2.57 -11.76 -0.48
C ASN A 41 2.54 -10.45 0.32
N ILE A 42 1.64 -10.33 1.30
CA ILE A 42 1.58 -9.17 2.20
C ILE A 42 2.86 -9.07 3.02
N THR A 43 3.35 -10.18 3.59
CA THR A 43 4.61 -10.16 4.33
C THR A 43 5.77 -9.70 3.45
N LYS A 44 5.87 -10.21 2.20
CA LYS A 44 6.90 -9.77 1.25
C LYS A 44 6.78 -8.28 0.92
N LEU A 45 5.55 -7.79 0.73
CA LEU A 45 5.29 -6.38 0.47
C LEU A 45 5.72 -5.50 1.65
N ILE A 46 5.37 -5.88 2.88
CA ILE A 46 5.79 -5.16 4.09
C ILE A 46 7.31 -5.10 4.20
N VAL A 47 8.00 -6.22 3.97
CA VAL A 47 9.48 -6.26 3.99
C VAL A 47 10.07 -5.27 2.98
N ILE A 48 9.55 -5.23 1.75
CA ILE A 48 10.01 -4.28 0.72
C ILE A 48 9.81 -2.83 1.18
N TYR A 49 8.64 -2.51 1.76
CA TYR A 49 8.35 -1.15 2.24
C TYR A 49 9.24 -0.75 3.41
N VAL A 50 9.51 -1.67 4.35
CA VAL A 50 10.43 -1.43 5.47
C VAL A 50 11.86 -1.18 4.97
N LEU A 51 12.34 -1.99 4.02
CA LEU A 51 13.67 -1.81 3.43
C LEU A 51 13.78 -0.48 2.68
N ALA A 52 12.75 -0.10 1.91
CA ALA A 52 12.70 1.19 1.22
C ALA A 52 12.72 2.37 2.21
N LEU A 53 11.99 2.26 3.32
CA LEU A 53 11.99 3.28 4.38
C LEU A 53 13.37 3.42 5.04
N ILE A 54 14.01 2.30 5.36
CA ILE A 54 15.38 2.30 5.90
C ILE A 54 16.34 2.95 4.92
N ALA A 55 16.28 2.58 3.64
CA ALA A 55 17.13 3.17 2.60
C ALA A 55 16.92 4.69 2.48
N PHE A 56 15.67 5.15 2.52
CA PHE A 56 15.35 6.58 2.55
C PHE A 56 16.00 7.29 3.75
N ILE A 57 15.86 6.75 4.96
CA ILE A 57 16.44 7.33 6.19
C ILE A 57 17.98 7.40 6.10
N VAL A 58 18.62 6.32 5.61
CA VAL A 58 20.08 6.27 5.44
C VAL A 58 20.54 7.32 4.44
N ILE A 59 19.89 7.40 3.27
CA ILE A 59 20.23 8.41 2.26
C ILE A 59 20.03 9.80 2.86
N TRP A 60 18.88 10.10 3.46
CA TRP A 60 18.63 11.39 4.10
C TRP A 60 19.74 11.76 5.09
N SER A 61 20.09 10.86 6.00
CA SER A 61 21.12 11.10 7.03
C SER A 61 22.53 11.31 6.49
N LEU A 62 22.82 10.91 5.24
CA LEU A 62 24.15 11.10 4.63
C LEU A 62 24.26 12.41 3.82
N PHE A 63 23.13 12.98 3.41
CA PHE A 63 23.07 14.15 2.52
C PHE A 63 22.43 15.39 3.15
N ASP A 64 21.93 15.28 4.38
CA ASP A 64 21.53 16.38 5.27
C ASP A 64 22.72 16.81 6.15
#